data_AF-A0A4S8JBZ3-F1
#
_entry.id   AF-A0A4S8JBZ3-F1
#
_cell.length_a   1.000
_cell.length_b   1.000
_cell.length_c   1.000
_cell.angle_alpha   90.00
_cell.angle_beta   90.00
_cell.angle_gamma   90.00
#
_symmetry.space_group_name_H-M   'P 1'
#
loop_
_entity.id
_entity.type
_entity.pdbx_description
1 polymer ?
#
loop_
_entity_poly.entity_id
_entity_poly.type
_entity_poly.pdbx_seq_one_letter_code
_entity_poly.pdbx_strand_id
1 'polypeptide(L)'
;MKKPSSSTGGAAAATTTTTTRRRRRSTVPPREKEDSPQNSVQGKLRKLERIIPGRQDDSIEGLLMRTAEYISFLELQVDVLKSLSHLYGVSPL
;
A
#
# COMPACT_ATOMS: atom_id res chain seq x y z
N MET A 1 -64.44 -31.59 -10.16
CA MET A 1 -65.35 -30.45 -10.39
C MET A 1 -65.13 -29.40 -9.30
N LYS A 2 -65.14 -28.12 -9.71
CA LYS A 2 -65.36 -26.89 -8.93
C LYS A 2 -64.32 -26.46 -7.88
N LYS A 3 -63.40 -25.60 -8.34
CA LYS A 3 -63.04 -24.37 -7.61
C LYS A 3 -64.28 -23.46 -7.49
N PRO A 4 -64.33 -22.63 -6.45
CA PRO A 4 -64.69 -21.22 -6.62
C PRO A 4 -63.59 -20.35 -5.95
N SER A 5 -62.97 -19.36 -6.61
CA SER A 5 -63.47 -18.02 -6.97
C SER A 5 -64.13 -17.31 -5.78
N SER A 6 -63.88 -16.07 -5.41
CA SER A 6 -63.10 -14.95 -5.96
C SER A 6 -63.44 -13.73 -5.08
N SER A 7 -62.70 -12.64 -5.29
CA SER A 7 -63.13 -11.23 -5.15
C SER A 7 -62.79 -10.52 -3.84
N THR A 8 -62.66 -9.19 -3.80
CA THR A 8 -62.25 -8.11 -4.72
C THR A 8 -62.43 -6.85 -3.89
N GLY A 9 -61.50 -5.89 -4.01
CA GLY A 9 -61.72 -4.49 -3.64
C GLY A 9 -61.46 -4.17 -2.16
N GLY A 10 -60.94 -3.00 -1.79
CA GLY A 10 -60.65 -1.80 -2.55
C GLY A 10 -60.41 -0.65 -1.56
N ALA A 11 -59.45 0.20 -1.90
CA ALA A 11 -59.32 1.62 -1.61
C ALA A 11 -59.48 2.20 -0.18
N ALA A 12 -58.40 2.90 0.20
CA ALA A 12 -58.37 4.26 0.76
C ALA A 12 -58.78 4.48 2.24
N ALA A 13 -57.78 4.79 3.05
CA ALA A 13 -57.90 5.82 4.08
C ALA A 13 -56.53 6.49 4.29
N ALA A 14 -56.50 7.80 4.06
CA ALA A 14 -55.36 8.66 4.28
C ALA A 14 -54.90 8.61 5.75
N THR A 15 -53.60 8.50 5.98
CA THR A 15 -53.00 8.89 7.26
C THR A 15 -51.75 9.68 6.98
N THR A 16 -51.90 10.99 7.14
CA THR A 16 -50.85 11.97 7.22
C THR A 16 -49.96 11.62 8.42
N THR A 17 -48.71 11.24 8.18
CA THR A 17 -47.68 11.16 9.22
C THR A 17 -46.41 11.85 8.76
N THR A 18 -46.37 13.12 9.09
CA THR A 18 -45.20 13.96 9.29
C THR A 18 -44.24 13.27 10.25
N THR A 19 -43.03 12.85 9.84
CA THR A 19 -41.88 12.76 10.78
C THR A 19 -40.53 12.61 10.08
N THR A 20 -39.72 13.66 10.23
CA THR A 20 -38.27 13.65 10.50
C THR A 20 -37.34 12.84 9.58
N ARG A 21 -36.83 13.55 8.57
CA ARG A 21 -35.40 13.79 8.32
C ARG A 21 -34.43 12.90 9.11
N ARG A 22 -34.31 11.62 8.75
CA ARG A 22 -33.19 10.77 9.21
C ARG A 22 -32.03 11.02 8.26
N ARG A 23 -31.26 12.08 8.55
CA ARG A 23 -29.89 12.27 8.05
C ARG A 23 -29.16 10.95 8.28
N ARG A 24 -29.01 10.14 7.22
CA ARG A 24 -28.02 9.09 7.17
C ARG A 24 -26.67 9.79 7.22
N ARG A 25 -26.21 10.08 8.43
CA ARG A 25 -24.80 10.33 8.71
C ARG A 25 -24.14 9.00 8.37
N SER A 26 -23.76 8.86 7.11
CA SER A 26 -22.74 7.89 6.70
C SER A 26 -21.50 8.34 7.46
N THR A 27 -21.31 7.77 8.64
CA THR A 27 -20.00 7.63 9.26
C THR A 27 -19.26 6.67 8.37
N VAL A 28 -18.74 7.18 7.26
CA VAL A 28 -17.60 6.55 6.60
C VAL A 28 -16.54 6.52 7.69
N PRO A 29 -16.09 5.34 8.16
CA PRO A 29 -14.97 5.30 9.09
C PRO A 29 -13.81 6.06 8.44
N PRO A 30 -12.92 6.72 9.21
CA PRO A 30 -11.72 7.29 8.64
C PRO A 30 -11.08 6.21 7.78
N ARG A 31 -10.90 6.48 6.49
CA ARG A 31 -10.02 5.66 5.66
C ARG A 31 -8.66 5.74 6.34
N GLU A 32 -8.38 4.76 7.20
CA GLU A 32 -7.02 4.37 7.51
C GLU A 32 -6.34 4.30 6.16
N LYS A 33 -5.25 5.06 5.99
CA LYS A 33 -4.44 5.01 4.78
C LYS A 33 -4.08 3.55 4.62
N GLU A 34 -4.80 2.87 3.74
CA GLU A 34 -4.56 1.49 3.38
C GLU A 34 -3.10 1.48 2.94
N ASP A 35 -2.23 0.94 3.79
CA ASP A 35 -0.80 0.94 3.55
C ASP A 35 -0.60 0.15 2.27
N SER A 36 -0.40 0.89 1.17
CA SER A 36 -0.19 0.28 -0.13
C SER A 36 0.86 -0.82 0.04
N PRO A 37 0.75 -1.96 -0.67
CA PRO A 37 1.67 -3.07 -0.49
C PRO A 37 3.15 -2.67 -0.65
N GLN A 38 3.43 -1.54 -1.30
CA GLN A 38 4.74 -0.90 -1.43
C GLN A 38 5.32 -0.30 -0.13
N ASN A 39 4.47 0.09 0.82
CA ASN A 39 4.86 0.66 2.11
C ASN A 39 4.98 -0.40 3.21
N SER A 40 4.40 -1.58 2.99
CA SER A 40 4.57 -2.73 3.87
C SER A 40 6.05 -3.11 4.01
N VAL A 41 6.43 -3.66 5.16
CA VAL A 41 7.80 -4.16 5.41
C VAL A 41 8.18 -5.20 4.35
N GLN A 42 7.26 -6.08 3.98
CA GLN A 42 7.48 -7.06 2.91
C GLN A 42 7.73 -6.40 1.56
N GLY A 43 7.01 -5.32 1.24
CA GLY A 43 7.23 -4.53 0.03
C GLY A 43 8.60 -3.86 0.00
N LYS A 44 9.08 -3.37 1.15
CA LYS A 44 10.44 -2.82 1.30
C LYS A 44 11.52 -3.90 1.15
N LEU A 45 11.32 -5.08 1.74
CA LEU A 45 12.24 -6.21 1.61
C LEU A 45 12.36 -6.66 0.14
N ARG A 46 11.24 -6.82 -0.58
CA ARG A 46 11.27 -7.14 -2.03
C ARG A 46 11.99 -6.08 -2.85
N LYS A 47 11.89 -4.81 -2.48
CA LYS A 47 12.63 -3.73 -3.15
C LYS A 47 14.12 -3.83 -2.86
N LEU A 48 14.49 -4.08 -1.61
CA LEU A 48 15.87 -4.26 -1.20
C LEU A 48 16.52 -5.42 -1.95
N GLU A 49 15.86 -6.58 -2.00
CA GLU A 49 16.31 -7.76 -2.77
C GLU A 49 16.58 -7.50 -4.24
N ARG A 50 15.88 -6.53 -4.86
CA ARG A 50 16.10 -6.18 -6.28
C ARG A 50 17.32 -5.30 -6.50
N ILE A 51 17.74 -4.55 -5.47
CA ILE A 51 18.84 -3.59 -5.55
C ILE A 51 20.16 -4.26 -5.19
N ILE A 52 20.14 -5.19 -4.23
CA ILE A 52 21.36 -5.83 -3.74
C ILE A 52 21.83 -6.91 -4.72
N PRO A 53 23.08 -6.83 -5.22
CA PRO A 53 23.62 -7.82 -6.15
C PRO A 53 23.91 -9.17 -5.46
N GLY A 54 23.86 -10.26 -6.23
CA GLY A 54 24.28 -11.58 -5.78
C GLY A 54 23.21 -12.44 -5.10
N ARG A 55 21.94 -12.32 -5.52
CA ARG A 55 20.82 -13.04 -4.90
C ARG A 55 21.01 -14.57 -4.96
N GLN A 56 21.28 -15.18 -3.81
CA GLN A 56 20.83 -16.53 -3.48
C GLN A 56 19.66 -16.40 -2.50
N ASP A 57 18.85 -17.45 -2.35
CA ASP A 57 17.64 -17.39 -1.50
C ASP A 57 18.02 -17.34 -0.02
N ASP A 58 18.54 -16.19 0.39
CA ASP A 58 19.09 -15.92 1.70
C ASP A 58 17.96 -15.50 2.64
N SER A 59 18.09 -15.91 3.91
CA SER A 59 17.20 -15.46 4.98
C SER A 59 17.18 -13.92 5.07
N ILE A 60 16.18 -13.35 5.74
CA ILE A 60 16.11 -11.89 5.97
C ILE A 60 17.43 -11.38 6.59
N GLU A 61 18.00 -12.14 7.53
CA GLU A 61 19.30 -11.81 8.14
C GLU A 61 20.42 -11.75 7.11
N GLY A 62 20.50 -12.75 6.21
CA GLY A 62 21.49 -12.77 5.14
C GLY A 62 21.33 -11.59 4.18
N LEU A 63 20.10 -11.24 3.81
CA LEU A 63 19.81 -10.06 2.99
C LEU A 63 20.31 -8.77 3.66
N LEU A 64 20.06 -8.60 4.96
CA LEU A 64 20.49 -7.42 5.70
C LEU A 64 22.02 -7.36 5.86
N MET A 65 22.67 -8.50 6.12
CA MET A 65 24.13 -8.58 6.18
C MET A 65 24.76 -8.22 4.83
N ARG A 66 24.27 -8.82 3.74
CA ARG A 66 24.74 -8.52 2.38
C ARG A 66 24.49 -7.07 1.98
N THR A 67 23.40 -6.48 2.45
CA THR A 67 23.12 -5.05 2.29
C THR A 67 24.21 -4.22 2.95
N ALA A 68 24.59 -4.53 4.19
CA ALA A 68 25.66 -3.82 4.89
C ALA A 68 27.00 -3.93 4.14
N GLU A 69 27.36 -5.15 3.71
CA GLU A 69 28.57 -5.38 2.91
C GLU A 69 28.57 -4.57 1.60
N TYR A 70 27.43 -4.52 0.92
CA TYR A 70 27.31 -3.78 -0.34
C TYR A 70 27.40 -2.27 -0.14
N ILE A 71 26.80 -1.73 0.94
CA ILE A 71 26.94 -0.32 1.30
C ILE A 71 28.41 0.01 1.54
N SER A 72 29.12 -0.77 2.37
CA SER A 72 30.54 -0.54 2.65
C SER A 72 31.41 -0.62 1.40
N PHE A 73 31.10 -1.54 0.48
CA PHE A 73 31.80 -1.63 -0.80
C PHE A 73 31.58 -0.40 -1.67
N LEU A 74 30.34 0.08 -1.79
CA LEU A 74 30.03 1.30 -2.55
C LEU A 74 30.68 2.54 -1.95
N GLU A 75 30.70 2.67 -0.62
CA GLU A 75 31.40 3.76 0.08
C GLU A 75 32.88 3.78 -0.30
N LEU A 76 33.56 2.63 -0.22
CA LEU A 76 34.96 2.52 -0.62
C LEU A 76 35.18 2.88 -2.09
N GLN A 77 34.31 2.41 -3.00
CA GLN A 77 34.40 2.76 -4.43
C GLN A 77 34.27 4.26 -4.65
N VAL A 78 33.30 4.91 -3.99
CA VAL A 78 33.09 6.35 -4.08
C VAL A 78 34.31 7.10 -3.56
N ASP A 79 34.90 6.69 -2.44
CA ASP A 79 36.07 7.34 -1.88
C ASP A 79 37.29 7.23 -2.78
N VAL A 80 37.55 6.03 -3.34
CA VAL A 80 38.61 5.83 -4.34
C VAL A 80 38.38 6.73 -5.56
N LEU A 81 37.17 6.76 -6.11
CA LEU A 81 36.84 7.59 -7.27
C LEU A 81 37.01 9.08 -6.98
N LYS A 82 36.62 9.55 -5.79
CA LYS A 82 36.87 10.93 -5.35
C LYS A 82 38.36 11.22 -5.30
N SER A 83 39.17 10.35 -4.68
CA SER A 83 40.62 10.52 -4.64
C SER A 83 41.24 10.59 -6.03
N LEU A 84 40.82 9.72 -6.95
CA LEU A 84 41.26 9.76 -8.35
C LEU A 84 40.80 11.05 -9.05
N SER A 85 39.56 11.50 -8.83
CA SER A 85 39.05 12.74 -9.42
C SER A 85 39.84 13.96 -8.98
N HIS A 86 40.30 13.99 -7.71
CA HIS A 86 41.18 15.04 -7.20
C HIS A 86 42.58 14.93 -7.82
N LEU A 87 43.12 13.73 -7.94
CA LEU A 87 44.44 13.48 -8.53
C LEU A 87 44.51 13.92 -9.99
N TYR A 88 43.44 13.66 -10.75
CA TYR A 88 43.36 13.98 -12.18
C TYR A 88 42.69 15.33 -12.47
N GLY A 89 42.29 16.10 -11.44
CA GLY A 89 41.71 17.44 -11.60
C GLY A 89 40.36 17.47 -12.31
N VAL A 90 39.58 16.39 -12.23
CA VAL A 90 38.28 16.24 -12.92
C VAL A 90 37.11 16.75 -12.07
N SER A 91 37.30 16.99 -10.76
CA SER A 91 36.24 17.46 -9.87
C SER A 91 36.27 18.99 -9.69
N PRO A 92 35.18 19.73 -9.94
CA PRO A 92 35.06 21.13 -9.54
C PRO A 92 34.91 21.21 -8.00
N LEU A 93 35.57 22.21 -7.43
CA LEU A 93 35.59 22.56 -5.99
C LEU A 93 34.19 22.81 -5.42
#